data_AF-A0AAE5UYU4-F1
#
_entry.id   AF-A0AAE5UYU4-F1
#
_cell.length_a   1.000
_cell.length_b   1.000
_cell.length_c   1.000
_cell.angle_alpha   90.00
_cell.angle_beta   90.00
_cell.angle_gamma   90.00
#
_symmetry.space_group_name_H-M   'P 1'
#
loop_
_entity.id
_entity.type
_entity.pdbx_description
1 polymer ?
#
loop_
_entity_poly.entity_id
_entity_poly.type
_entity_poly.pdbx_seq_one_letter_code
_entity_poly.pdbx_strand_id
1 'polypeptide(L)'
;MKKITFFLASFITIFLVSCSKEENVDESTSDEILTPISNDDAFLIPLGTQILKDSLEITLKLRDFDLEINFEEIHLISLFFEDPNLNEMKPLAYIDLDKDYRISYEGGNDLEELDYTIYIESADGTSDFGSSFELKNLTVIGLNIYKIRDIPTGTLDYRDYNELVDYFNLQD
;
A
#
# COMPACT_ATOMS: atom_id res chain seq x y z
N MET A 1 -47.30 6.52 -66.37
CA MET A 1 -46.83 5.40 -65.52
C MET A 1 -45.51 5.80 -64.88
N LYS A 2 -45.44 5.61 -63.55
CA LYS A 2 -44.29 5.53 -62.63
C LYS A 2 -43.24 6.66 -62.65
N LYS A 3 -43.36 7.55 -61.65
CA LYS A 3 -42.26 8.28 -61.01
C LYS A 3 -41.32 7.28 -60.32
N ILE A 4 -40.01 7.42 -60.50
CA ILE A 4 -39.01 6.88 -59.57
C ILE A 4 -37.97 7.98 -59.36
N THR A 5 -38.07 8.62 -58.20
CA THR A 5 -37.07 9.52 -57.63
C THR A 5 -35.95 8.65 -57.06
N PHE A 6 -34.70 8.86 -57.49
CA PHE A 6 -33.55 8.26 -56.82
C PHE A 6 -32.81 9.37 -56.07
N PHE A 7 -33.01 9.41 -54.75
CA PHE A 7 -32.21 10.19 -53.82
C PHE A 7 -30.81 9.55 -53.77
N LEU A 8 -29.80 10.27 -54.24
CA LEU A 8 -28.40 9.91 -54.05
C LEU A 8 -27.98 10.43 -52.67
N ALA A 9 -28.16 9.62 -51.64
CA ALA A 9 -27.58 9.88 -50.32
C ALA A 9 -26.09 9.52 -50.39
N SER A 10 -25.23 10.53 -50.52
CA SER A 10 -23.78 10.35 -50.44
C SER A 10 -23.40 10.00 -49.00
N PHE A 11 -22.77 8.85 -48.84
CA PHE A 11 -22.24 8.29 -47.60
C PHE A 11 -21.37 9.32 -46.86
N ILE A 12 -21.74 9.65 -45.62
CA ILE A 12 -20.84 10.27 -44.65
C ILE A 12 -19.97 9.14 -44.09
N THR A 13 -18.68 9.18 -44.41
CA THR A 13 -17.68 8.34 -43.76
C THR A 13 -17.46 8.85 -42.34
N ILE A 14 -18.11 8.22 -41.36
CA ILE A 14 -17.76 8.40 -39.95
C ILE A 14 -16.57 7.48 -39.69
N PHE A 15 -15.37 8.05 -39.58
CA PHE A 15 -14.25 7.41 -38.90
C PHE A 15 -14.64 7.25 -37.43
N LEU A 16 -15.28 6.13 -37.09
CA LEU A 16 -15.25 5.65 -35.72
C LEU A 16 -13.85 5.07 -35.50
N VAL A 17 -12.94 5.94 -35.05
CA VAL A 17 -11.85 5.50 -34.19
C VAL A 17 -12.53 4.89 -32.98
N SER A 18 -12.69 3.57 -32.98
CA SER A 18 -12.95 2.85 -31.74
C SER A 18 -11.68 3.01 -30.93
N CYS A 19 -11.61 4.06 -30.10
CA CYS A 19 -10.90 3.93 -28.84
C CYS A 19 -11.54 2.71 -28.19
N SER A 20 -10.81 1.60 -28.20
CA SER A 20 -11.03 0.56 -27.20
C SER A 20 -11.11 1.30 -25.88
N LYS A 21 -12.27 1.30 -25.26
CA LYS A 21 -12.35 1.56 -23.82
C LYS A 21 -11.36 0.57 -23.22
N GLU A 22 -10.24 1.08 -22.75
CA GLU A 22 -9.60 0.44 -21.60
C GLU A 22 -10.71 0.43 -20.55
N GLU A 23 -11.25 -0.76 -20.34
CA GLU A 23 -12.09 -1.03 -19.19
C GLU A 23 -11.25 -0.61 -17.99
N ASN A 24 -11.71 0.44 -17.31
CA ASN A 24 -11.36 0.71 -15.93
C ASN A 24 -11.63 -0.58 -15.17
N VAL A 25 -10.60 -1.39 -14.98
CA VAL A 25 -10.57 -2.31 -13.86
C VAL A 25 -10.22 -1.42 -12.69
N ASP A 26 -11.27 -0.86 -12.08
CA ASP A 26 -11.24 -0.59 -10.64
C ASP A 26 -10.92 -1.95 -10.02
N GLU A 27 -9.63 -2.23 -9.80
CA GLU A 27 -9.20 -3.33 -8.96
C GLU A 27 -9.67 -2.96 -7.56
N SER A 28 -10.86 -3.43 -7.22
CA SER A 28 -11.45 -3.26 -5.90
C SER A 28 -10.45 -3.80 -4.88
N THR A 29 -9.77 -2.88 -4.19
CA THR A 29 -9.25 -3.12 -2.86
C THR A 29 -10.39 -3.72 -2.05
N SER A 30 -10.18 -4.91 -1.51
CA SER A 30 -11.14 -5.55 -0.62
C SER A 30 -11.43 -4.60 0.53
N ASP A 31 -12.65 -4.05 0.58
CA ASP A 31 -13.20 -3.21 1.67
C ASP A 31 -13.43 -4.03 2.96
N GLU A 32 -12.51 -4.93 3.31
CA GLU A 32 -12.44 -5.40 4.70
C GLU A 32 -11.81 -4.26 5.48
N ILE A 33 -12.67 -3.43 6.08
CA ILE A 33 -12.27 -2.46 7.09
C ILE A 33 -11.77 -3.28 8.27
N LEU A 34 -10.51 -3.66 8.21
CA LEU A 34 -9.81 -4.28 9.31
C LEU A 34 -9.70 -3.21 10.41
N THR A 35 -10.10 -3.56 11.62
CA THR A 35 -10.22 -2.60 12.73
C THR A 35 -8.82 -2.28 13.24
N PRO A 36 -8.46 -0.99 13.40
CA PRO A 36 -7.21 -0.63 14.04
C PRO A 36 -7.14 -1.17 15.46
N ILE A 37 -5.95 -1.64 15.86
CA ILE A 37 -5.67 -2.04 17.24
C ILE A 37 -4.74 -0.98 17.82
N SER A 38 -5.05 -0.47 19.01
CA SER A 38 -4.20 0.54 19.64
C SER A 38 -4.25 0.46 21.16
N ASN A 39 -3.23 1.04 21.77
CA ASN A 39 -3.15 1.34 23.19
C ASN A 39 -2.31 2.61 23.37
N ASP A 40 -2.03 2.99 24.61
CA ASP A 40 -1.22 4.17 24.96
C ASP A 40 0.21 4.18 24.34
N ASP A 41 0.72 3.01 23.95
CA ASP A 41 2.13 2.79 23.60
C ASP A 41 2.36 2.65 22.09
N ALA A 42 1.39 2.06 21.38
CA ALA A 42 1.50 1.76 19.97
C ALA A 42 0.12 1.59 19.31
N PHE A 43 0.11 1.62 17.98
CA PHE A 43 -1.03 1.25 17.17
C PHE A 43 -0.62 0.37 15.99
N LEU A 44 -1.61 -0.36 15.48
CA LEU A 44 -1.57 -1.16 14.27
C LEU A 44 -2.79 -0.80 13.42
N ILE A 45 -2.56 -0.31 12.21
CA ILE A 45 -3.59 -0.01 11.23
C ILE A 45 -3.42 -0.96 10.05
N PRO A 46 -4.33 -1.92 9.88
CA PRO A 46 -4.36 -2.79 8.71
C PRO A 46 -4.99 -2.05 7.51
N LEU A 47 -4.30 -2.06 6.37
CA LEU A 47 -4.73 -1.46 5.09
C LEU A 47 -5.21 -2.50 4.07
N GLY A 48 -5.23 -3.77 4.46
CA GLY A 48 -5.64 -4.88 3.60
C GLY A 48 -4.66 -5.16 2.47
N THR A 49 -5.17 -5.71 1.37
CA THR A 49 -4.35 -6.09 0.22
C THR A 49 -4.31 -4.97 -0.81
N GLN A 50 -3.09 -4.59 -1.24
CA GLN A 50 -2.86 -3.56 -2.25
C GLN A 50 -2.09 -4.13 -3.44
N ILE A 51 -2.37 -3.65 -4.64
CA ILE A 51 -1.66 -4.05 -5.86
C ILE A 51 -0.65 -2.96 -6.23
N LEU A 52 0.63 -3.33 -6.25
CA LEU A 52 1.76 -2.47 -6.58
C LEU A 52 2.31 -2.86 -7.95
N LYS A 53 2.33 -1.93 -8.91
CA LYS A 53 2.85 -2.20 -10.26
C LYS A 53 4.21 -1.56 -10.48
N ASP A 54 4.25 -0.24 -10.46
CA ASP A 54 5.48 0.56 -10.53
C ASP A 54 5.62 1.35 -9.23
N SER A 55 4.56 2.10 -8.89
CA SER A 55 4.40 2.77 -7.61
C SER A 55 2.97 2.69 -7.06
N LEU A 56 2.83 2.93 -5.76
CA LEU A 56 1.55 3.05 -5.05
C LEU A 56 1.64 4.24 -4.09
N GLU A 57 0.72 5.19 -4.24
CA GLU A 57 0.55 6.30 -3.29
C GLU A 57 -0.42 5.89 -2.19
N ILE A 58 -0.03 6.14 -0.94
CA ILE A 58 -0.84 5.89 0.24
C ILE A 58 -0.84 7.14 1.09
N THR A 59 -2.03 7.70 1.29
CA THR A 59 -2.25 8.82 2.23
C THR A 59 -3.16 8.35 3.36
N LEU A 60 -2.66 8.42 4.60
CA LEU A 60 -3.42 8.06 5.80
C LEU A 60 -3.45 9.23 6.78
N LYS A 61 -4.64 9.67 7.14
CA LYS A 61 -4.82 10.64 8.21
C LYS A 61 -5.02 9.87 9.51
N LEU A 62 -4.01 9.84 10.36
CA LEU A 62 -4.08 9.01 11.57
C LEU A 62 -5.22 9.44 12.51
N ARG A 63 -5.58 10.72 12.48
CA ARG A 63 -6.71 11.29 13.24
C ARG A 63 -8.09 10.79 12.79
N ASP A 64 -8.18 10.16 11.62
CA ASP A 64 -9.44 9.57 11.15
C ASP A 64 -9.71 8.21 11.83
N PHE A 65 -8.73 7.64 12.53
CA PHE A 65 -8.85 6.41 13.31
C PHE A 65 -9.05 6.72 14.79
N ASP A 66 -9.86 5.88 15.47
CA ASP A 66 -10.07 5.95 16.91
C ASP A 66 -8.90 5.24 17.63
N LEU A 67 -7.77 5.95 17.76
CA LEU A 67 -6.55 5.42 18.36
C LEU A 67 -6.36 5.93 19.79
N GLU A 68 -6.01 5.04 20.71
CA GLU A 68 -5.72 5.35 22.11
C GLU A 68 -4.30 5.95 22.31
N ILE A 69 -3.78 6.70 21.33
CA ILE A 69 -2.40 7.21 21.36
C ILE A 69 -2.35 8.74 21.22
N ASN A 70 -1.35 9.35 21.88
CA ASN A 70 -1.01 10.75 21.64
C ASN A 70 -0.16 10.89 20.38
N PHE A 71 -0.70 11.52 19.33
CA PHE A 71 0.01 11.73 18.06
C PHE A 71 1.31 12.52 18.19
N GLU A 72 1.43 13.42 19.18
CA GLU A 72 2.67 14.15 19.45
C GLU A 72 3.81 13.26 19.96
N GLU A 73 3.49 12.04 20.40
CA GLU A 73 4.44 11.11 21.00
C GLU A 73 4.87 10.00 20.04
N ILE A 74 4.21 9.84 18.88
CA ILE A 74 4.62 8.89 17.85
C ILE A 74 5.96 9.35 17.26
N HIS A 75 6.95 8.47 17.15
CA HIS A 75 8.22 8.84 16.51
C HIS A 75 8.78 7.76 15.59
N LEU A 76 8.18 6.58 15.59
CA LEU A 76 8.52 5.53 14.65
C LEU A 76 7.25 5.03 13.98
N ILE A 77 7.29 4.97 12.66
CA ILE A 77 6.27 4.34 11.84
C ILE A 77 6.96 3.33 10.95
N SER A 78 6.42 2.12 10.93
CA SER A 78 6.94 1.00 10.16
C SER A 78 5.80 0.39 9.37
N LEU A 79 6.06 0.07 8.10
CA LEU A 79 5.10 -0.56 7.21
C LEU A 79 5.53 -2.00 6.99
N PHE A 80 4.56 -2.91 6.99
CA PHE A 80 4.76 -4.33 6.80
C PHE A 80 3.76 -4.88 5.81
N PHE A 81 4.12 -5.95 5.11
CA PHE A 81 3.21 -6.70 4.24
C PHE A 81 3.51 -8.19 4.37
N GLU A 82 2.50 -9.02 4.13
CA GLU A 82 2.69 -10.47 4.00
C GLU A 82 3.19 -10.77 2.58
N ASP A 83 4.41 -11.29 2.48
CA ASP A 83 4.96 -11.67 1.19
C ASP A 83 4.18 -12.88 0.63
N PRO A 84 3.55 -12.77 -0.55
CA PRO A 84 2.74 -13.85 -1.11
C PRO A 84 3.54 -15.12 -1.45
N ASN A 85 4.86 -15.01 -1.60
CA ASN A 85 5.75 -16.12 -1.91
C ASN A 85 6.29 -16.83 -0.67
N LEU A 86 6.46 -16.09 0.43
CA LEU A 86 7.04 -16.59 1.68
C LEU A 86 5.98 -16.90 2.74
N ASN A 87 4.78 -16.32 2.60
CA ASN A 87 3.71 -16.37 3.60
C ASN A 87 4.21 -15.91 4.99
N GLU A 88 4.97 -14.83 4.99
CA GLU A 88 5.62 -14.24 6.16
C GLU A 88 5.52 -12.71 6.06
N MET A 89 5.32 -12.05 7.20
CA MET A 89 5.34 -10.59 7.29
C MET A 89 6.76 -10.06 7.08
N LYS A 90 6.93 -9.16 6.12
CA LYS A 90 8.18 -8.47 5.79
C LYS A 90 8.02 -6.96 5.98
N PRO A 91 9.07 -6.25 6.41
CA PRO A 91 9.06 -4.79 6.39
C PRO A 91 8.98 -4.29 4.95
N LEU A 92 8.35 -3.15 4.70
CA LEU A 92 8.15 -2.64 3.35
C LEU A 92 9.46 -2.26 2.66
N ALA A 93 10.48 -1.81 3.41
CA ALA A 93 11.84 -1.67 2.89
C ALA A 93 12.54 -3.04 2.87
N TYR A 94 12.21 -3.85 1.86
CA TYR A 94 12.71 -5.22 1.71
C TYR A 94 13.31 -5.46 0.33
N ILE A 95 14.35 -6.28 0.30
CA ILE A 95 15.02 -6.73 -0.92
C ILE A 95 14.96 -8.25 -0.91
N ASP A 96 14.36 -8.83 -1.95
CA ASP A 96 14.40 -10.26 -2.19
C ASP A 96 15.27 -10.56 -3.41
N LEU A 97 16.50 -10.97 -3.15
CA LEU A 97 17.45 -11.32 -4.21
C LEU A 97 17.11 -12.64 -4.92
N ASP A 98 16.33 -13.53 -4.30
CA ASP A 98 15.94 -14.81 -4.90
C ASP A 98 14.71 -14.65 -5.81
N LYS A 99 13.93 -13.59 -5.59
CA LYS A 99 12.73 -13.24 -6.36
C LYS A 99 12.92 -12.05 -7.29
N ASP A 100 14.14 -11.54 -7.38
CA ASP A 100 14.56 -10.46 -8.28
C ASP A 100 13.76 -9.15 -8.12
N TYR A 101 13.27 -8.82 -6.91
CA TYR A 101 12.64 -7.53 -6.64
C TYR A 101 13.15 -6.84 -5.38
N ARG A 102 12.94 -5.53 -5.36
CA ARG A 102 13.17 -4.64 -4.22
C ARG A 102 11.97 -3.73 -4.07
N ILE A 103 11.52 -3.55 -2.83
CA ILE A 103 10.52 -2.56 -2.47
C ILE A 103 11.21 -1.45 -1.69
N SER A 104 10.90 -0.21 -2.06
CA SER A 104 11.33 0.99 -1.34
C SER A 104 10.17 1.95 -1.18
N TYR A 105 10.33 2.97 -0.34
CA TYR A 105 9.30 3.99 -0.18
C TYR A 105 9.93 5.35 0.14
N GLU A 106 9.21 6.41 -0.21
CA GLU A 106 9.52 7.78 0.18
C GLU A 106 8.32 8.43 0.88
N GLY A 107 8.58 9.46 1.69
CA GLY A 107 7.56 10.21 2.44
C GLY A 107 7.52 9.93 3.95
N GLY A 108 6.42 10.32 4.60
CA GLY A 108 6.15 10.04 6.02
C GLY A 108 6.83 10.97 7.06
N ASN A 109 6.99 12.26 6.76
CA ASN A 109 7.55 13.20 7.74
C ASN A 109 6.50 13.85 8.66
N ASP A 110 5.23 13.83 8.26
CA ASP A 110 4.12 14.29 9.09
C ASP A 110 3.50 13.08 9.78
N LEU A 111 3.58 13.05 11.10
CA LEU A 111 3.10 11.92 11.89
C LEU A 111 1.57 11.92 12.04
N GLU A 112 0.88 13.01 11.65
CA GLU A 112 -0.58 13.06 11.64
C GLU A 112 -1.17 12.66 10.28
N GLU A 113 -0.41 12.90 9.20
CA GLU A 113 -0.76 12.56 7.82
C GLU A 113 0.39 11.81 7.16
N LEU A 114 0.24 10.49 7.08
CA LEU A 114 1.22 9.61 6.46
C LEU A 114 1.03 9.63 4.95
N ASP A 115 1.84 10.43 4.28
CA ASP A 115 1.92 10.44 2.82
C ASP A 115 3.16 9.63 2.39
N TYR A 116 2.91 8.44 1.84
CA TYR A 116 3.94 7.51 1.37
C TYR A 116 3.75 7.24 -0.12
N THR A 117 4.86 7.22 -0.85
CA THR A 117 4.92 6.58 -2.17
C THR A 117 5.79 5.34 -2.09
N ILE A 118 5.21 4.19 -2.40
CA ILE A 118 5.86 2.88 -2.41
C ILE A 118 6.27 2.56 -3.84
N TYR A 119 7.48 2.05 -4.04
CA TYR A 119 8.02 1.65 -5.34
C TYR A 119 8.40 0.19 -5.35
N ILE A 120 8.26 -0.45 -6.50
CA ILE A 120 8.84 -1.77 -6.76
C ILE A 120 9.77 -1.73 -7.97
N GLU A 121 10.96 -2.27 -7.78
CA GLU A 121 12.01 -2.32 -8.79
C GLU A 121 12.56 -3.75 -8.86
N SER A 122 13.33 -4.03 -9.92
CA SER A 122 14.24 -5.16 -9.95
C SER A 122 15.16 -5.15 -8.73
N ALA A 123 15.60 -6.33 -8.26
CA ALA A 123 16.43 -6.46 -7.06
C ALA A 123 17.75 -5.65 -7.12
N ASP A 124 18.29 -5.44 -8.33
CA ASP A 124 19.50 -4.62 -8.53
C ASP A 124 19.21 -3.11 -8.58
N GLY A 125 17.94 -2.70 -8.57
CA GLY A 125 17.47 -1.32 -8.59
C GLY A 125 17.73 -0.58 -9.90
N THR A 126 17.97 -1.30 -11.01
CA THR A 126 18.33 -0.66 -12.29
C THR A 126 17.15 -0.47 -13.25
N SER A 127 16.06 -1.21 -13.02
CA SER A 127 14.83 -1.11 -13.80
C SER A 127 13.59 -1.40 -12.96
N ASP A 128 12.43 -1.01 -13.48
CA ASP A 128 11.12 -1.42 -12.97
C ASP A 128 11.02 -2.96 -12.92
N PHE A 129 10.23 -3.48 -11.97
CA PHE A 129 9.99 -4.93 -11.84
C PHE A 129 9.21 -5.51 -13.04
N GLY A 130 8.38 -4.69 -13.68
CA GLY A 130 7.69 -5.02 -14.93
C GLY A 130 6.48 -5.96 -14.77
N SER A 131 6.07 -6.28 -13.54
CA SER A 131 4.88 -7.07 -13.20
C SER A 131 4.16 -6.48 -11.99
N SER A 132 2.87 -6.75 -11.83
CA SER A 132 2.17 -6.39 -10.59
C SER A 132 2.63 -7.29 -9.43
N PHE A 133 2.70 -6.72 -8.25
CA PHE A 133 3.05 -7.34 -6.99
C PHE A 133 1.94 -7.09 -5.97
N GLU A 134 1.59 -8.12 -5.20
CA GLU A 134 0.52 -8.05 -4.22
C GLU A 134 1.12 -7.79 -2.83
N LEU A 135 0.91 -6.58 -2.29
CA LEU A 135 1.19 -6.25 -0.90
C LEU A 135 0.03 -6.78 -0.05
N LYS A 136 0.03 -8.08 0.24
CA LYS A 136 -1.00 -8.68 1.09
C LYS A 136 -0.90 -8.15 2.50
N ASN A 137 -2.05 -7.91 3.14
CA ASN A 137 -2.12 -7.49 4.54
C ASN A 137 -1.16 -6.33 4.87
N LEU A 138 -1.08 -5.34 3.97
CA LEU A 138 -0.30 -4.14 4.21
C LEU A 138 -0.76 -3.51 5.52
N THR A 139 0.19 -3.29 6.43
CA THR A 139 -0.08 -2.92 7.81
C THR A 139 0.89 -1.83 8.24
N VAL A 140 0.36 -0.81 8.91
CA VAL A 140 1.14 0.27 9.51
C VAL A 140 1.22 0.03 11.01
N ILE A 141 2.42 0.04 11.58
CA ILE A 141 2.64 0.06 13.03
C ILE A 141 3.30 1.38 13.39
N GLY A 142 2.72 2.11 14.35
CA GLY A 142 3.34 3.31 14.90
C GLY A 142 3.59 3.18 16.41
N LEU A 143 4.73 3.70 16.86
CA LEU A 143 5.22 3.55 18.22
C LEU A 143 5.48 4.90 18.91
N ASN A 144 5.13 4.97 20.18
CA ASN A 144 5.44 6.09 21.07
C ASN A 144 6.94 6.14 21.42
N ILE A 145 7.59 7.31 21.27
CA ILE A 145 9.02 7.49 21.57
C ILE A 145 9.38 7.13 23.00
N TYR A 146 8.53 7.46 23.96
CA TYR A 146 8.84 7.24 25.37
C TYR A 146 8.93 5.76 25.68
N LYS A 147 8.22 4.92 24.91
CA LYS A 147 8.23 3.47 25.07
C LYS A 147 9.42 2.82 24.40
N ILE A 148 9.87 3.34 23.27
CA ILE A 148 11.05 2.81 22.57
C ILE A 148 12.39 3.35 23.09
N ARG A 149 12.41 4.53 23.71
CA ARG A 149 13.65 5.20 24.17
C ARG A 149 14.37 4.41 25.25
N ASP A 150 13.63 3.74 26.11
CA ASP A 150 14.18 3.01 27.26
C ASP A 150 14.38 1.51 26.97
N ILE A 151 14.09 1.04 25.75
CA ILE A 151 14.31 -0.35 25.35
C ILE A 151 15.82 -0.58 25.15
N PRO A 152 16.46 -1.51 25.89
CA PRO A 152 17.87 -1.81 25.71
C PRO A 152 18.14 -2.32 24.29
N THR A 153 19.26 -1.92 23.71
CA THR A 153 19.67 -2.38 22.38
C THR A 153 19.70 -3.90 22.29
N GLY A 154 19.07 -4.46 21.26
CA GLY A 154 18.99 -5.91 21.02
C GLY A 154 17.86 -6.63 21.77
N THR A 155 16.99 -5.90 22.47
CA THR A 155 15.80 -6.48 23.14
C THR A 155 14.65 -6.70 22.16
N LEU A 156 14.57 -5.89 21.12
CA LEU A 156 13.46 -5.86 20.15
C LEU A 156 14.02 -5.52 18.77
N ASP A 157 13.73 -6.33 17.74
CA ASP A 157 13.99 -5.96 16.34
C ASP A 157 12.76 -5.24 15.77
N TYR A 158 12.87 -3.92 15.56
CA TYR A 158 11.80 -3.10 14.99
C TYR A 158 11.46 -3.45 13.53
N ARG A 159 12.19 -4.37 12.90
CA ARG A 159 11.91 -4.89 11.56
C ARG A 159 11.20 -6.23 11.59
N ASP A 160 11.02 -6.84 12.76
CA ASP A 160 10.23 -8.06 12.93
C ASP A 160 8.81 -7.69 13.37
N TYR A 161 7.86 -7.95 12.48
CA TYR A 161 6.45 -7.69 12.73
C TYR A 161 5.92 -8.42 13.96
N ASN A 162 6.26 -9.70 14.13
CA ASN A 162 5.72 -10.52 15.21
C ASN A 162 6.28 -10.06 16.55
N GLU A 163 7.58 -9.73 16.62
CA GLU A 163 8.17 -9.20 17.85
C GLU A 163 7.51 -7.87 18.27
N LEU A 164 7.22 -6.97 17.32
CA LEU A 164 6.51 -5.71 17.61
C LEU A 164 5.10 -5.96 18.12
N VAL A 165 4.34 -6.81 17.44
CA VAL A 165 2.96 -7.13 17.80
C VAL A 165 2.89 -7.77 19.18
N ASP A 166 3.77 -8.73 19.48
CA ASP A 166 3.85 -9.39 20.78
C ASP A 166 4.27 -8.42 21.89
N TYR A 167 5.32 -7.62 21.65
CA TYR A 167 5.88 -6.73 22.67
C TYR A 167 4.92 -5.61 23.08
N PHE A 168 4.23 -5.01 22.11
CA PHE A 168 3.28 -3.93 22.33
C PHE A 168 1.84 -4.40 22.53
N ASN A 169 1.60 -5.72 22.57
CA ASN A 169 0.27 -6.32 22.73
C ASN A 169 -0.75 -5.77 21.71
N LEU A 170 -0.39 -5.85 20.43
CA LEU A 170 -1.21 -5.40 19.29
C LEU A 170 -2.00 -6.56 18.66
N GLN A 171 -2.49 -7.48 19.50
CA GLN A 171 -3.31 -8.63 19.11
C GLN A 171 -4.73 -8.46 19.67
N ASP A 172 -5.74 -8.88 18.91
CA ASP A 172 -7.15 -8.95 19.34
C ASP A 172 -7.42 -10.08 20.35
#